data_AF-A0A9B0WJJ1-F1
#
_entry.id   AF-A0A9B0WJJ1-F1
#
_cell.length_a   1.000
_cell.length_b   1.000
_cell.length_c   1.000
_cell.angle_alpha   90.00
_cell.angle_beta   90.00
_cell.angle_gamma   90.00
#
_symmetry.space_group_name_H-M   'P 1'
#
loop_
_entity.id
_entity.type
_entity.pdbx_description
1 polymer ?
#
loop_
_entity_poly.entity_id
_entity_poly.type
_entity_poly.pdbx_seq_one_letter_code
_entity_poly.pdbx_strand_id
1 'polypeptide(L)'
;MKGQQRLVNHATLPLADAHFKKGEYAEAEALYSAFICQCDCATSVGTAPGSKCSPEDLATAYNNRGQIKYFRVDFYEAMDDYTSAIQAQPNFEVPYYNRGLILYRLGCFDEALKDFKKVLDLNPGFQDAVLSLKQTILDKEEKQRRNY
;
A
#
# COMPACT_ATOMS: atom_id res chain seq x y z
N MET A 1 -12.97 -26.95 -21.60
CA MET A 1 -12.18 -26.65 -20.38
C MET A 1 -12.11 -25.14 -20.12
N LYS A 2 -13.21 -24.50 -19.68
CA LYS A 2 -13.26 -23.06 -19.34
C LYS A 2 -13.87 -22.77 -17.95
N GLY A 3 -14.15 -23.84 -17.19
CA GLY A 3 -14.89 -23.78 -15.91
C GLY A 3 -14.01 -23.65 -14.67
N GLN A 4 -12.70 -23.93 -14.75
CA GLN A 4 -11.80 -23.82 -13.59
C GLN A 4 -11.15 -22.44 -13.45
N GLN A 5 -10.95 -21.69 -14.55
CA GLN A 5 -10.29 -20.37 -14.48
C GLN A 5 -11.14 -19.30 -13.75
N ARG A 6 -12.48 -19.40 -13.79
CA ARG A 6 -13.38 -18.40 -13.16
C ARG A 6 -13.44 -18.49 -11.63
N LEU A 7 -13.23 -19.67 -11.05
CA LEU A 7 -13.26 -19.86 -9.59
C LEU A 7 -11.94 -19.47 -8.91
N VAL A 8 -10.84 -19.46 -9.66
CA VAL A 8 -9.50 -19.13 -9.13
C VAL A 8 -9.32 -17.62 -8.92
N ASN A 9 -10.03 -16.79 -9.68
CA ASN A 9 -9.74 -15.35 -9.78
C ASN A 9 -10.37 -14.47 -8.67
N HIS A 10 -11.39 -14.96 -7.96
CA HIS A 10 -11.93 -14.30 -6.76
C HIS A 10 -11.30 -14.86 -5.46
N ALA A 11 -10.53 -15.95 -5.57
CA ALA A 11 -9.88 -16.64 -4.46
C ALA A 11 -8.41 -16.24 -4.27
N THR A 12 -7.84 -15.46 -5.20
CA THR A 12 -6.42 -15.05 -5.19
C THR A 12 -6.09 -14.07 -4.07
N LEU A 13 -6.96 -13.11 -3.76
CA LEU A 13 -6.69 -12.14 -2.68
C LEU A 13 -6.73 -12.78 -1.27
N PRO A 14 -7.77 -13.56 -0.90
CA PRO A 14 -7.77 -14.25 0.40
C PRO A 14 -6.60 -15.24 0.57
N LEU A 15 -6.16 -15.87 -0.53
CA LEU A 15 -5.00 -16.74 -0.51
C LEU A 15 -3.71 -15.93 -0.30
N ALA A 16 -3.54 -14.81 -0.99
CA ALA A 16 -2.41 -13.90 -0.77
C ALA A 16 -2.35 -13.43 0.68
N ASP A 17 -3.48 -13.03 1.25
CA ASP A 17 -3.59 -12.61 2.65
C ASP A 17 -3.25 -13.73 3.63
N ALA A 18 -3.60 -14.99 3.31
CA ALA A 18 -3.25 -16.14 4.13
C ALA A 18 -1.73 -16.38 4.15
N HIS A 19 -1.06 -16.30 3.01
CA HIS A 19 0.40 -16.38 2.91
C HIS A 19 1.07 -15.20 3.64
N PHE A 20 0.54 -13.98 3.46
CA PHE A 20 1.05 -12.78 4.13
C PHE A 20 1.02 -12.92 5.65
N LYS A 21 -0.10 -13.40 6.20
CA LYS A 21 -0.26 -13.64 7.65
C LYS A 21 0.66 -14.72 8.20
N LYS A 22 1.09 -15.67 7.37
CA LYS A 22 2.07 -16.71 7.73
C LYS A 22 3.53 -16.24 7.61
N GLY A 23 3.78 -15.08 7.02
CA GLY A 23 5.13 -14.59 6.70
C GLY A 23 5.72 -15.22 5.43
N GLU A 24 4.92 -15.91 4.63
CA GLU A 24 5.30 -16.48 3.33
C GLU A 24 5.27 -15.36 2.26
N TYR A 25 6.17 -14.39 2.43
CA TYR A 25 6.11 -13.12 1.71
C TYR A 25 6.38 -13.25 0.20
N ALA A 26 7.21 -14.20 -0.22
CA ALA A 26 7.50 -14.40 -1.64
C ALA A 26 6.25 -14.90 -2.39
N GLU A 27 5.55 -15.87 -1.81
CA GLU A 27 4.29 -16.41 -2.33
C GLU A 27 3.18 -15.35 -2.29
N ALA A 28 3.07 -14.61 -1.18
CA ALA A 28 2.09 -13.53 -1.05
C ALA A 28 2.30 -12.44 -2.11
N GLU A 29 3.54 -12.00 -2.33
CA GLU A 29 3.88 -10.98 -3.33
C GLU A 29 3.54 -11.42 -4.76
N ALA A 30 3.83 -12.68 -5.09
CA ALA A 30 3.47 -13.26 -6.38
C ALA A 30 1.95 -13.29 -6.58
N LEU A 31 1.20 -13.66 -5.54
CA LEU A 31 -0.26 -13.70 -5.57
C LEU A 31 -0.89 -12.30 -5.66
N TYR A 32 -0.39 -11.33 -4.90
CA TYR A 32 -0.85 -9.93 -5.03
C TYR A 32 -0.55 -9.37 -6.42
N SER A 33 0.64 -9.65 -6.97
CA SER A 33 1.00 -9.20 -8.33
C SER A 33 0.12 -9.86 -9.40
N ALA A 34 -0.20 -11.15 -9.25
CA ALA A 34 -1.12 -11.85 -10.14
C ALA A 34 -2.54 -11.27 -10.05
N PHE A 35 -3.03 -10.97 -8.83
CA PHE A 35 -4.32 -10.33 -8.62
C PHE A 35 -4.38 -8.95 -9.30
N ILE A 36 -3.40 -8.07 -9.04
CA ILE A 36 -3.31 -6.74 -9.64
C ILE A 36 -3.30 -6.81 -11.17
N CYS A 37 -2.46 -7.68 -11.75
CA CYS A 37 -2.38 -7.87 -13.20
C CYS A 37 -3.72 -8.32 -13.82
N GLN A 38 -4.46 -9.20 -13.14
CA GLN A 38 -5.79 -9.62 -13.59
C GLN A 38 -6.81 -8.46 -13.59
N CYS A 39 -6.73 -7.57 -12.60
CA CYS A 39 -7.56 -6.37 -12.52
C CYS A 39 -7.26 -5.40 -13.67
N ASP A 40 -5.98 -5.20 -14.00
CA ASP A 40 -5.57 -4.31 -15.09
C ASP A 40 -5.93 -4.89 -16.46
N CYS A 41 -5.74 -6.19 -16.68
CA CYS A 41 -6.08 -6.86 -17.94
C CYS A 41 -7.59 -6.87 -18.26
N ALA A 42 -8.46 -6.74 -17.26
CA ALA A 42 -9.91 -6.70 -17.47
C ALA A 42 -10.41 -5.40 -18.14
N THR A 43 -9.60 -4.35 -18.16
CA THR A 43 -9.97 -3.03 -18.73
C THR A 43 -9.76 -2.93 -20.25
N SER A 44 -8.93 -3.81 -20.85
CA SER A 44 -8.56 -3.74 -22.28
C SER A 44 -9.46 -4.57 -23.20
N VAL A 45 -10.17 -5.56 -22.65
CA VAL A 45 -11.07 -6.42 -23.41
C VAL A 45 -12.48 -6.00 -23.02
N GLY A 46 -13.22 -5.35 -23.92
CA GLY A 46 -14.57 -4.79 -23.72
C GLY A 46 -15.65 -5.83 -23.39
N THR A 47 -15.44 -6.59 -22.31
CA THR A 47 -16.36 -7.56 -21.73
C THR A 47 -17.00 -6.96 -20.48
N ALA A 48 -18.34 -6.99 -20.45
CA ALA A 48 -19.20 -6.53 -19.37
C ALA A 48 -18.81 -7.10 -17.98
N PRO A 49 -19.22 -6.43 -16.88
CA PRO A 49 -18.53 -6.43 -15.59
C PRO A 49 -18.80 -7.71 -14.78
N GLY A 50 -18.08 -8.78 -15.10
CA GLY A 50 -18.12 -10.05 -14.38
C GLY A 50 -16.87 -10.37 -13.54
N SER A 51 -15.79 -9.59 -13.65
CA SER A 51 -14.55 -9.72 -12.87
C SER A 51 -14.32 -8.41 -12.12
N LYS A 52 -15.02 -8.23 -11.00
CA LYS A 52 -15.01 -6.98 -10.24
C LYS A 52 -13.88 -7.02 -9.21
N CYS A 53 -12.68 -6.58 -9.58
CA CYS A 53 -11.78 -6.07 -8.56
C CYS A 53 -12.41 -4.79 -8.02
N SER A 54 -12.82 -4.78 -6.75
CA SER A 54 -13.28 -3.54 -6.14
C SER A 54 -12.09 -2.59 -5.95
N PRO A 55 -12.28 -1.26 -5.98
CA PRO A 55 -11.22 -0.31 -5.64
C PRO A 55 -10.60 -0.60 -4.26
N GLU A 56 -11.41 -1.09 -3.32
CA GLU A 56 -11.00 -1.49 -1.97
C GLU A 56 -10.07 -2.72 -1.98
N ASP A 57 -10.42 -3.77 -2.74
CA ASP A 57 -9.58 -4.96 -2.91
C ASP A 57 -8.25 -4.62 -3.60
N LEU A 58 -8.31 -3.78 -4.62
CA LEU A 58 -7.14 -3.33 -5.36
C LEU A 58 -6.21 -2.51 -4.46
N ALA A 59 -6.76 -1.59 -3.68
CA ALA A 59 -5.99 -0.80 -2.72
C ALA A 59 -5.35 -1.69 -1.64
N THR A 60 -6.07 -2.70 -1.16
CA THR A 60 -5.56 -3.69 -0.19
C THR A 60 -4.40 -4.50 -0.78
N ALA A 61 -4.54 -4.99 -2.01
CA ALA A 61 -3.50 -5.76 -2.69
C ALA A 61 -2.23 -4.93 -2.90
N TYR A 62 -2.37 -3.69 -3.39
CA TYR A 62 -1.25 -2.76 -3.52
C TYR A 62 -0.58 -2.47 -2.17
N ASN A 63 -1.37 -2.17 -1.13
CA ASN A 63 -0.83 -1.92 0.21
C ASN A 63 -0.01 -3.10 0.75
N ASN A 64 -0.55 -4.31 0.66
CA ASN A 64 0.10 -5.48 1.24
C ASN A 64 1.34 -5.89 0.42
N ARG A 65 1.30 -5.75 -0.91
CA ARG A 65 2.50 -5.91 -1.75
C ARG A 65 3.58 -4.87 -1.43
N GLY A 66 3.18 -3.61 -1.26
CA GLY A 66 4.08 -2.54 -0.83
C GLY A 66 4.70 -2.82 0.54
N GLN A 67 3.94 -3.41 1.47
CA GLN A 67 4.44 -3.79 2.78
C GLN A 67 5.50 -4.91 2.72
N ILE A 68 5.32 -5.89 1.84
CA ILE A 68 6.33 -6.93 1.58
C ILE A 68 7.63 -6.29 1.08
N LYS A 69 7.53 -5.41 0.07
CA LYS A 69 8.69 -4.69 -0.47
C LYS A 69 9.36 -3.81 0.57
N TYR A 70 8.58 -3.16 1.44
CA TYR A 70 9.11 -2.41 2.57
C TYR A 70 9.92 -3.30 3.53
N PHE A 71 9.45 -4.52 3.84
CA PHE A 71 10.22 -5.46 4.67
C PHE A 71 11.54 -5.89 4.02
N ARG A 72 11.61 -5.89 2.69
CA ARG A 72 12.85 -6.12 1.92
C ARG A 72 13.71 -4.86 1.74
N VAL A 73 13.28 -3.71 2.25
CA VAL A 73 13.95 -2.39 2.11
C VAL A 73 13.92 -1.85 0.66
N ASP A 74 13.01 -2.36 -0.17
CA ASP A 74 12.79 -1.88 -1.54
C ASP A 74 11.89 -0.63 -1.54
N PHE A 75 12.40 0.44 -0.93
CA PHE A 75 11.60 1.61 -0.56
C PHE A 75 10.89 2.29 -1.73
N TYR A 76 11.57 2.46 -2.88
CA TYR A 76 10.95 3.12 -4.03
C TYR A 76 9.80 2.29 -4.61
N GLU A 77 9.99 0.99 -4.78
CA GLU A 77 8.93 0.11 -5.27
C GLU A 77 7.75 -0.02 -4.29
N ALA A 78 8.04 0.00 -2.98
CA ALA A 78 7.00 0.05 -1.95
C ALA A 78 6.20 1.36 -2.01
N MET A 79 6.87 2.49 -2.22
CA MET A 79 6.20 3.79 -2.39
C MET A 79 5.33 3.85 -3.64
N ASP A 80 5.75 3.23 -4.75
CA ASP A 80 4.94 3.10 -5.95
C ASP A 80 3.64 2.33 -5.65
N ASP A 81 3.77 1.19 -4.96
CA ASP A 81 2.62 0.39 -4.53
C ASP A 81 1.69 1.17 -3.59
N TYR A 82 2.21 1.86 -2.58
CA TYR A 82 1.37 2.69 -1.72
C TYR A 82 0.70 3.84 -2.48
N THR A 83 1.36 4.40 -3.49
CA THR A 83 0.77 5.44 -4.34
C THR A 83 -0.37 4.88 -5.20
N SER A 84 -0.20 3.70 -5.77
CA SER A 84 -1.28 3.00 -6.48
C SER A 84 -2.44 2.63 -5.54
N ALA A 85 -2.17 2.22 -4.30
CA ALA A 85 -3.21 1.98 -3.30
C ALA A 85 -4.02 3.25 -2.98
N ILE A 86 -3.34 4.39 -2.82
CA ILE A 86 -3.96 5.70 -2.58
C ILE A 86 -4.82 6.13 -3.78
N GLN A 87 -4.36 5.89 -5.01
CA GLN A 87 -5.13 6.20 -6.22
C GLN A 87 -6.39 5.33 -6.34
N ALA A 88 -6.30 4.05 -5.97
CA ALA A 88 -7.44 3.14 -5.97
C ALA A 88 -8.46 3.52 -4.88
N GLN A 89 -7.99 3.83 -3.67
CA GLN A 89 -8.86 4.17 -2.53
C GLN A 89 -8.30 5.36 -1.72
N PRO A 90 -8.66 6.61 -2.07
CA PRO A 90 -8.11 7.81 -1.42
C PRO A 90 -8.48 8.02 0.06
N ASN A 91 -9.45 7.28 0.58
CA ASN A 91 -9.83 7.30 1.99
C ASN A 91 -9.24 6.12 2.80
N PHE A 92 -8.37 5.30 2.19
CA PHE A 92 -7.64 4.25 2.88
C PHE A 92 -6.38 4.86 3.50
N GLU A 93 -6.34 4.96 4.82
CA GLU A 93 -5.31 5.70 5.54
C GLU A 93 -3.98 4.94 5.66
N VAL A 94 -4.01 3.60 5.66
CA VAL A 94 -2.82 2.75 5.90
C VAL A 94 -1.70 2.97 4.86
N PRO A 95 -1.98 3.06 3.54
CA PRO A 95 -0.95 3.38 2.54
C PRO A 95 -0.27 4.74 2.75
N TYR A 96 -1.03 5.76 3.20
CA TYR A 96 -0.43 7.07 3.53
C TYR A 96 0.55 6.91 4.70
N TYR A 97 0.16 6.21 5.75
CA TYR A 97 1.03 5.97 6.89
C TYR A 97 2.32 5.23 6.48
N ASN A 98 2.18 4.15 5.72
CA ASN A 98 3.33 3.35 5.28
C ASN A 98 4.27 4.12 4.34
N ARG A 99 3.73 4.91 3.40
CA ARG A 99 4.55 5.79 2.54
C ARG A 99 5.23 6.89 3.35
N GLY A 100 4.53 7.48 4.32
CA GLY A 100 5.09 8.46 5.26
C GLY A 100 6.27 7.92 6.06
N LEU A 101 6.21 6.66 6.52
CA LEU A 101 7.33 6.01 7.20
C LEU A 101 8.57 5.87 6.30
N ILE A 102 8.39 5.53 5.03
CA ILE A 102 9.49 5.47 4.07
C ILE A 102 10.08 6.86 3.85
N LEU A 103 9.24 7.85 3.56
CA LEU A 103 9.66 9.24 3.35
C LEU A 103 10.43 9.79 4.54
N TYR A 104 9.98 9.50 5.77
CA TYR A 104 10.68 9.84 6.99
C TYR A 104 12.08 9.20 7.05
N ARG A 105 12.20 7.89 6.75
CA ARG A 105 13.49 7.18 6.71
C ARG A 105 14.45 7.73 5.66
N LEU A 106 13.92 8.22 4.54
CA LEU A 106 14.69 8.86 3.47
C LEU A 106 15.05 10.32 3.79
N GLY A 107 14.58 10.88 4.91
CA GLY A 107 14.80 12.27 5.31
C GLY A 107 13.95 13.29 4.54
N CYS A 108 12.96 12.82 3.78
CA CYS A 108 11.93 13.61 3.10
C CYS A 108 10.83 14.00 4.10
N PHE A 109 11.21 14.81 5.09
CA PHE A 109 10.34 15.12 6.22
C PHE A 109 9.08 15.91 5.82
N ASP A 110 9.17 16.80 4.84
CA ASP A 110 8.00 17.59 4.41
C ASP A 110 6.90 16.74 3.78
N GLU A 111 7.27 15.76 2.96
CA GLU A 111 6.37 14.80 2.36
C GLU A 111 5.82 13.83 3.42
N ALA A 112 6.67 13.33 4.32
CA ALA A 112 6.23 12.47 5.42
C ALA A 112 5.18 13.16 6.32
N LEU A 113 5.38 14.44 6.65
CA LEU A 113 4.41 15.23 7.41
C LEU A 113 3.07 15.37 6.70
N LYS A 114 3.07 15.53 5.36
CA LYS A 114 1.82 15.60 4.57
C LYS A 114 1.06 14.28 4.66
N ASP A 115 1.75 13.15 4.49
CA ASP A 115 1.14 11.83 4.57
C ASP A 115 0.61 11.53 5.98
N PHE A 116 1.39 11.78 7.04
CA PHE A 116 0.91 11.57 8.42
C PHE A 116 -0.28 12.47 8.80
N LYS A 117 -0.31 13.72 8.32
CA LYS A 117 -1.49 14.59 8.51
C LYS A 117 -2.72 14.02 7.80
N LYS A 118 -2.53 13.53 6.56
CA LYS A 118 -3.63 12.93 5.80
C LYS A 118 -4.20 11.68 6.50
N VAL A 119 -3.36 10.88 7.14
CA VAL A 119 -3.81 9.76 7.99
C VAL A 119 -4.73 10.24 9.11
N LEU A 120 -4.35 11.30 9.81
CA LEU A 120 -5.12 11.86 10.93
C LEU A 120 -6.40 12.58 10.47
N ASP A 121 -6.41 13.15 9.27
CA ASP A 121 -7.63 13.71 8.67
C ASP A 121 -8.67 12.62 8.36
N LEU A 122 -8.21 11.43 7.94
CA LEU A 122 -9.07 10.27 7.65
C LEU A 122 -9.46 9.52 8.93
N ASN A 123 -8.51 9.36 9.84
CA ASN A 123 -8.66 8.61 11.09
C ASN A 123 -7.95 9.35 12.24
N PRO A 124 -8.65 10.27 12.94
CA PRO A 124 -8.08 11.02 14.06
C PRO A 124 -7.60 10.15 15.24
N GLY A 125 -8.05 8.90 15.32
CA GLY A 125 -7.69 7.94 16.35
C GLY A 125 -6.38 7.17 16.09
N PHE A 126 -5.73 7.38 14.94
CA PHE A 126 -4.51 6.65 14.56
C PHE A 126 -3.30 7.13 15.39
N GLN A 127 -3.08 6.50 16.54
CA GLN A 127 -2.05 6.89 17.51
C GLN A 127 -0.63 6.89 16.93
N ASP A 128 -0.28 5.87 16.13
CA ASP A 128 1.06 5.79 15.53
C ASP A 128 1.35 6.94 14.56
N ALA A 129 0.33 7.43 13.85
CA ALA A 129 0.47 8.60 12.99
C ALA A 129 0.70 9.88 13.80
N VAL A 130 0.07 10.03 14.98
CA VAL A 130 0.33 11.15 15.90
C VAL A 130 1.77 11.12 16.39
N LEU A 131 2.27 9.95 16.80
CA LEU A 131 3.65 9.78 17.26
C LEU A 131 4.65 10.06 16.15
N SER A 132 4.41 9.50 14.96
CA SER A 132 5.27 9.67 13.78
C SER A 132 5.30 11.13 13.30
N LEU A 133 4.15 11.82 13.33
CA LEU A 133 4.08 13.25 13.02
C LEU A 133 4.92 14.08 13.98
N LYS A 134 4.77 13.86 15.30
CA LYS A 134 5.54 14.58 16.33
C LYS A 134 7.04 14.33 16.16
N GLN A 135 7.44 13.08 15.98
CA GLN A 135 8.84 12.70 15.78
C GLN A 135 9.42 13.37 14.53
N THR A 136 8.68 13.35 13.42
CA THR A 136 9.11 13.97 12.16
C THR A 136 9.32 15.49 12.30
N ILE A 137 8.48 16.19 13.08
CA ILE A 137 8.66 17.62 13.35
C ILE A 137 9.98 17.87 14.10
N LEU A 138 10.23 17.10 15.17
CA LEU A 138 11.45 17.23 15.98
C LEU A 138 12.71 16.98 15.15
N ASP A 139 12.72 15.91 14.35
CA ASP A 139 13.88 15.55 13.53
C ASP A 139 14.10 16.54 12.39
N LYS A 140 13.02 17.09 11.82
CA LYS A 140 13.12 18.16 10.83
C LYS A 140 13.75 19.41 11.43
N GLU A 141 13.30 19.84 12.61
CA GLU A 141 13.88 20.99 13.32
C GLU A 141 15.34 20.73 13.71
N GLU A 142 15.67 19.51 14.13
CA GLU A 142 17.05 19.13 14.42
C GLU A 142 17.95 19.18 13.18
N LYS A 143 17.47 18.66 12.04
CA LYS A 143 18.17 18.73 10.76
C LYS A 143 18.41 20.19 10.34
N GLN A 144 17.41 21.05 10.49
CA GLN A 144 17.53 22.49 10.20
C GLN A 144 18.53 23.18 11.13
N ARG A 145 18.49 22.90 12.44
CA ARG A 145 19.44 23.46 13.42
C ARG A 145 20.89 23.04 13.12
N ARG A 146 21.09 21.87 12.51
CA ARG A 146 22.42 21.35 12.15
C ARG A 146 22.99 21.91 10.84
N ASN A 147 22.27 22.80 10.14
CA ASN A 147 22.75 23.47 8.92
C ASN A 147 23.21 22.52 7.79
N TYR A 148 22.52 21.38 7.59
CA TYR A 148 22.68 20.55 6.40
C TYR A 148 21.76 21.01 5.26
#